data_AF-A0A2H9NWS4-F1
#
_entry.id   AF-A0A2H9NWS4-F1
#
_cell.length_a   1.000
_cell.length_b   1.000
_cell.length_c   1.000
_cell.angle_alpha   90.00
_cell.angle_beta   90.00
_cell.angle_gamma   90.00
#
_symmetry.space_group_name_H-M   'P 1'
#
loop_
_entity.id
_entity.type
_entity.pdbx_description
1 polymer ?
#
loop_
_entity_poly.entity_id
_entity_poly.type
_entity_poly.pdbx_seq_one_letter_code
_entity_poly.pdbx_strand_id
1 'polypeptide(L)'
;MQITSKQKHMLKTFVAELSVYRRRHTELVSVYIPVGYDMNKIINHISQEQGTASNIKSASTRKNVIDALERIIQHLRFFKQTPEHGLACFSGNVA
;
A
#
# COMPACT_ATOMS: atom_id res chain seq x y z
N MET A 1 -4.99 23.98 -6.77
CA MET A 1 -5.28 23.07 -7.91
C MET A 1 -6.69 22.50 -7.75
N GLN A 2 -7.46 22.41 -8.84
CA GLN A 2 -8.75 21.72 -8.84
C GLN A 2 -8.60 20.36 -9.55
N ILE A 3 -9.11 19.30 -8.92
CA ILE A 3 -9.17 17.97 -9.52
C ILE A 3 -10.15 18.02 -10.71
N THR A 4 -9.72 17.56 -11.89
CA THR A 4 -10.58 17.52 -13.07
C THR A 4 -11.70 16.48 -12.92
N SER A 5 -12.84 16.68 -13.59
CA SER A 5 -13.94 15.70 -13.60
C SER A 5 -13.49 14.32 -14.06
N LYS A 6 -12.54 14.26 -15.01
CA LYS A 6 -11.94 13.00 -15.49
C LYS A 6 -11.15 12.29 -14.38
N GLN A 7 -10.26 12.99 -13.67
CA GLN A 7 -9.48 12.42 -12.57
C GLN A 7 -10.40 11.93 -11.44
N LYS A 8 -11.45 12.69 -11.11
CA LYS A 8 -12.44 12.28 -10.11
C LYS A 8 -13.18 11.01 -10.51
N HIS A 9 -13.55 10.88 -11.78
CA HIS A 9 -14.18 9.67 -12.29
C HIS A 9 -13.22 8.46 -12.23
N MET A 10 -11.97 8.62 -12.70
CA MET A 10 -10.96 7.56 -12.61
C MET A 10 -10.72 7.09 -11.18
N LEU A 11 -10.61 8.02 -10.23
CA LEU A 11 -10.45 7.68 -8.82
C LEU A 11 -11.67 6.93 -8.27
N LYS A 12 -12.90 7.36 -8.63
CA LYS A 12 -14.12 6.67 -8.20
C LYS A 12 -14.17 5.24 -8.75
N THR A 13 -13.82 5.05 -10.02
CA THR A 13 -13.76 3.71 -10.63
C THR A 13 -12.70 2.85 -9.96
N PHE A 14 -11.50 3.39 -9.73
CA PHE A 14 -10.43 2.68 -9.04
C PHE A 14 -10.82 2.23 -7.62
N VAL A 15 -11.46 3.11 -6.84
CA VAL A 15 -11.95 2.74 -5.50
C VAL A 15 -13.06 1.70 -5.58
N ALA A 16 -13.95 1.78 -6.57
CA ALA A 16 -14.99 0.78 -6.78
C ALA A 16 -14.38 -0.59 -7.12
N GLU A 17 -13.38 -0.64 -7.98
CA GLU A 17 -12.63 -1.86 -8.30
C GLU A 17 -11.96 -2.46 -7.06
N LEU A 18 -11.29 -1.63 -6.24
CA LEU A 18 -10.64 -2.08 -5.01
C LEU A 18 -11.65 -2.65 -4.00
N SER A 19 -12.85 -2.08 -3.92
CA SER A 19 -13.89 -2.48 -2.94
C SER A 19 -14.41 -3.91 -3.12
N VAL A 20 -14.24 -4.49 -4.31
CA VAL A 20 -14.64 -5.86 -4.64
C VAL A 20 -13.71 -6.88 -4.00
N TYR A 21 -12.43 -6.54 -3.82
CA TYR A 21 -11.46 -7.46 -3.24
C TYR A 21 -11.71 -7.62 -1.74
N ARG A 22 -12.15 -8.81 -1.35
CA ARG A 22 -12.25 -9.23 0.05
C ARG A 22 -11.46 -10.50 0.29
N ARG A 23 -10.84 -10.57 1.46
CA ARG A 23 -10.09 -11.73 1.94
C ARG A 23 -10.53 -12.08 3.35
N ARG A 24 -10.56 -13.37 3.66
CA ARG A 24 -10.92 -13.89 4.99
C ARG A 24 -9.87 -13.55 6.04
N HIS A 25 -8.62 -13.41 5.60
CA HIS A 25 -7.48 -13.12 6.45
C HIS A 25 -6.91 -11.73 6.11
N THR A 26 -6.15 -11.17 7.04
CA THR A 26 -5.55 -9.84 6.93
C THR A 26 -4.36 -9.88 5.98
N GLU A 27 -4.64 -9.76 4.68
CA GLU A 27 -3.65 -9.95 3.60
C GLU A 27 -3.71 -8.83 2.55
N LEU A 28 -4.53 -7.80 2.79
CA LEU A 28 -4.65 -6.61 1.95
C LEU A 28 -4.10 -5.42 2.73
N VAL A 29 -3.01 -4.84 2.22
CA VAL A 29 -2.28 -3.72 2.81
C VAL A 29 -2.63 -2.43 2.07
N SER A 30 -2.94 -1.39 2.83
CA SER A 30 -3.19 -0.04 2.32
C SER A 30 -2.27 0.94 3.06
N VAL A 31 -1.49 1.71 2.32
CA VAL A 31 -0.54 2.70 2.87
C VAL A 31 -0.90 4.07 2.32
N TYR A 32 -1.15 5.02 3.23
CA TYR A 32 -1.41 6.42 2.91
C TYR A 32 -0.26 7.27 3.42
N ILE A 33 0.41 7.99 2.51
CA ILE A 33 1.57 8.83 2.79
C ILE A 33 1.17 10.27 2.48
N PRO A 34 1.09 11.16 3.48
CA PRO A 34 0.79 12.56 3.25
C PRO A 34 1.97 13.25 2.54
N VAL A 35 1.69 14.37 1.88
CA VAL A 35 2.72 15.20 1.24
C VAL A 35 3.74 15.69 2.28
N GLY A 36 5.01 15.74 1.89
CA GLY A 36 6.10 16.26 2.73
C GLY A 36 6.67 15.25 3.73
N TYR A 37 6.14 14.02 3.77
CA TYR A 37 6.74 12.95 4.56
C TYR A 37 8.03 12.43 3.94
N ASP A 38 8.97 12.03 4.80
CA ASP A 38 10.23 11.45 4.37
C ASP A 38 10.02 10.00 3.88
N MET A 39 10.37 9.74 2.62
CA MET A 39 10.22 8.42 1.99
C MET A 39 11.05 7.34 2.69
N ASN A 40 12.25 7.66 3.17
CA ASN A 40 13.10 6.71 3.88
C ASN A 40 12.50 6.32 5.22
N LYS A 41 11.90 7.28 5.96
CA LYS A 41 11.19 6.98 7.21
C LYS A 41 10.01 6.04 6.96
N ILE A 42 9.23 6.27 5.91
CA ILE A 42 8.11 5.38 5.56
C ILE A 42 8.61 3.98 5.18
N ILE A 43 9.64 3.88 4.34
CA ILE A 43 10.23 2.59 3.95
C ILE A 43 10.73 1.82 5.18
N ASN A 44 11.43 2.50 6.10
CA ASN A 44 11.91 1.89 7.33
C ASN A 44 10.77 1.42 8.23
N HIS A 45 9.71 2.21 8.35
CA HIS A 45 8.52 1.82 9.12
C HIS A 45 7.85 0.57 8.54
N ILE A 46 7.66 0.51 7.21
CA ILE A 46 7.06 -0.66 6.55
C ILE A 46 7.98 -1.89 6.69
N SER A 47 9.31 -1.71 6.67
CA SER A 47 10.27 -2.78 6.92
C SER A 47 10.18 -3.33 8.35
N GLN A 48 9.94 -2.47 9.34
CA GLN A 48 9.68 -2.90 10.72
C GLN A 48 8.36 -3.70 10.81
N GLU A 49 7.31 -3.25 10.14
CA GLU A 49 6.04 -3.99 10.05
C GLU A 49 6.21 -5.35 9.38
N GLN A 50 7.05 -5.45 8.34
CA GLN A 50 7.42 -6.72 7.70
C GLN A 50 8.13 -7.66 8.69
N GLY A 51 9.04 -7.12 9.50
CA GLY A 51 9.69 -7.85 10.59
C GLY A 51 8.68 -8.38 11.62
N THR A 52 7.72 -7.55 12.03
CA THR A 52 6.64 -7.94 12.95
C THR A 52 5.74 -9.04 12.34
N ALA A 53 5.42 -8.92 11.05
CA ALA A 53 4.60 -9.89 10.32
C ALA A 53 5.22 -11.29 10.29
N SER A 54 6.55 -11.42 10.49
CA SER A 54 7.21 -12.73 10.61
C SER A 54 6.68 -13.59 11.77
N ASN A 55 6.05 -12.98 12.77
CA ASN A 55 5.47 -13.68 13.92
C ASN A 55 4.05 -14.21 13.67
N ILE A 56 3.46 -13.97 12.49
CA ILE A 56 2.14 -14.52 12.13
C ILE A 56 2.23 -16.06 12.11
N LYS A 57 1.37 -16.72 12.88
CA LYS A 57 1.39 -18.19 13.04
C LYS A 57 1.03 -18.94 11.74
N SER A 58 -0.01 -18.47 11.05
CA SER A 58 -0.44 -19.04 9.76
C SER A 58 0.62 -18.82 8.69
N ALA A 59 1.17 -19.90 8.13
CA ALA A 59 2.24 -19.81 7.14
C ALA A 59 1.80 -19.11 5.85
N SER A 60 0.59 -19.37 5.37
CA SER A 60 0.03 -18.73 4.17
C SER A 60 -0.19 -17.24 4.40
N THR A 61 -0.82 -16.86 5.51
CA THR A 61 -1.08 -15.45 5.84
C THR A 61 0.21 -14.68 6.09
N ARG A 62 1.17 -15.29 6.80
CA ARG A 62 2.50 -14.70 7.00
C ARG A 62 3.17 -14.39 5.67
N LYS A 63 3.21 -15.37 4.75
CA LYS A 63 3.78 -15.18 3.42
C LYS A 63 3.06 -14.05 2.66
N ASN A 64 1.73 -14.10 2.59
CA ASN A 64 0.95 -13.11 1.84
C ASN A 64 1.14 -11.68 2.38
N VAL A 65 1.24 -11.50 3.70
CA VAL A 65 1.50 -10.18 4.31
C VAL A 65 2.92 -9.70 4.02
N ILE A 66 3.93 -10.56 4.21
CA ILE A 66 5.33 -10.21 3.93
C ILE A 66 5.52 -9.83 2.46
N ASP A 67 4.96 -10.62 1.54
CA ASP A 67 5.04 -10.36 0.11
C ASP A 67 4.33 -9.04 -0.26
N ALA A 68 3.18 -8.75 0.36
CA ALA A 68 2.46 -7.49 0.13
C ALA A 68 3.27 -6.27 0.59
N LEU A 69 3.88 -6.34 1.78
CA LEU A 69 4.74 -5.27 2.34
C LEU A 69 6.01 -5.08 1.52
N GLU A 70 6.65 -6.18 1.09
CA GLU A 70 7.84 -6.14 0.24
C GLU A 70 7.57 -5.41 -1.08
N ARG A 71 6.44 -5.72 -1.73
CA ARG A 71 6.03 -5.06 -2.99
C ARG A 71 5.83 -3.56 -2.79
N ILE A 72 5.27 -3.14 -1.66
CA ILE A 72 5.14 -1.70 -1.34
C ILE A 72 6.52 -1.08 -1.18
N ILE A 73 7.42 -1.67 -0.38
CA ILE A 73 8.77 -1.15 -0.17
C ILE A 73 9.50 -0.95 -1.52
N GLN A 74 9.47 -1.96 -2.38
CA GLN A 74 10.10 -1.90 -3.70
C GLN A 74 9.49 -0.80 -4.56
N HIS A 75 8.17 -0.63 -4.53
CA HIS A 75 7.50 0.44 -5.26
C HIS A 75 7.88 1.83 -4.73
N LEU A 76 7.94 2.01 -3.40
CA LEU A 76 8.29 3.29 -2.78
C LEU A 76 9.74 3.73 -3.05
N ARG A 77 10.67 2.79 -3.25
CA ARG A 77 12.09 3.09 -3.58
C ARG A 77 12.26 3.85 -4.89
N PHE A 78 11.30 3.81 -5.80
CA PHE A 78 11.35 4.59 -7.05
C PHE A 78 11.04 6.08 -6.84
N PHE A 79 10.50 6.46 -5.68
CA PHE A 79 10.16 7.84 -5.37
C PHE A 79 11.28 8.50 -4.56
N LYS A 80 11.89 9.55 -5.14
CA LYS A 80 12.88 10.38 -4.41
C LYS A 80 12.23 11.25 -3.33
N GLN A 81 10.96 11.63 -3.52
CA GLN A 81 10.17 12.45 -2.61
C GLN A 81 8.69 12.12 -2.78
N THR A 82 7.86 12.46 -1.79
CA THR A 82 6.41 12.33 -1.92
C THR A 82 5.86 13.22 -3.05
N PRO A 83 4.90 12.72 -3.86
CA PRO A 83 4.21 13.55 -4.85
C PRO A 83 3.45 14.73 -4.21
N GLU A 84 3.05 15.70 -5.03
CA GLU A 84 2.38 16.95 -4.61
C GLU A 84 1.10 16.73 -3.78
N HIS A 85 0.42 15.60 -3.97
CA HIS A 85 -0.83 15.27 -3.25
C HIS A 85 -0.65 14.09 -2.29
N GLY A 86 0.59 13.74 -1.96
CA GLY A 86 0.90 12.51 -1.24
C GLY A 86 0.78 11.27 -2.12
N LEU A 87 0.70 10.11 -1.48
CA LEU A 87 0.64 8.81 -2.16
C LEU A 87 -0.31 7.87 -1.40
N ALA A 88 -1.14 7.13 -2.13
CA ALA A 88 -1.86 5.99 -1.60
C ALA A 88 -1.44 4.74 -2.38
N CYS A 89 -0.98 3.70 -1.68
CA CYS A 89 -0.52 2.45 -2.26
C CYS A 89 -1.31 1.27 -1.66
N PHE A 90 -1.73 0.36 -2.53
CA PHE A 90 -2.51 -0.82 -2.17
C PHE A 90 -1.78 -2.05 -2.68
N SER A 91 -1.63 -3.07 -1.84
CA SER A 91 -0.94 -4.32 -2.19
C SER A 91 -1.58 -5.48 -1.45
N GLY A 92 -1.69 -6.63 -2.09
CA GLY A 92 -2.28 -7.81 -1.46
C GLY A 92 -2.44 -8.94 -2.46
N ASN A 93 -2.59 -10.15 -1.95
CA ASN A 93 -2.82 -11.32 -2.80
C ASN A 93 -4.32 -11.40 -3.16
N VAL A 94 -4.63 -11.16 -4.44
CA VAL A 94 -6.00 -11.18 -4.99
C VAL A 94 -6.28 -12.39 -5.88
N ALA A 95 -5.31 -13.30 -6.04
CA ALA A 95 -5.50 -14.61 -6.67
C ALA A 95 -6.24 -15.59 -5.76
#